data_AF-A0A7V3A4L3-F1
#
_entry.id   AF-A0A7V3A4L3-F1
#
_cell.length_a   1.000
_cell.length_b   1.000
_cell.length_c   1.000
_cell.angle_alpha   90.00
_cell.angle_beta   90.00
_cell.angle_gamma   90.00
#
_symmetry.space_group_name_H-M   'P 1'
#
loop_
_entity.id
_entity.type
_entity.pdbx_description
1 polymer ?
#
loop_
_entity_poly.entity_id
_entity_poly.type
_entity_poly.pdbx_seq_one_letter_code
_entity_poly.pdbx_strand_id
1 'polypeptide(L)'
;MKVQELLKLLKKDGWEVTRTRGSHRQLAHATIYERGKHNWSAYVPDLPGCIATGKTRKQVEKIIREAIQFHIEGLKARGEPVPEPSIEAGMVSVAENVD
;
A
#
# COMPACT_ATOMS: atom_id res chain seq x y z
N MET A 1 -23.01 -12.43 1.00
CA MET A 1 -21.66 -12.91 0.68
C MET A 1 -21.00 -13.45 1.94
N LYS A 2 -20.34 -14.61 1.88
CA LYS A 2 -19.63 -15.19 3.06
C LYS A 2 -18.35 -14.40 3.34
N VAL A 3 -17.95 -14.24 4.61
CA VAL A 3 -16.70 -13.53 4.98
C VAL A 3 -15.47 -14.08 4.25
N GLN A 4 -15.41 -15.39 4.04
CA GLN A 4 -14.32 -16.02 3.30
C GLN A 4 -14.27 -15.61 1.82
N GLU A 5 -15.43 -15.37 1.20
CA GLU A 5 -15.49 -14.87 -0.18
C GLU A 5 -15.06 -13.41 -0.24
N LEU A 6 -15.51 -12.59 0.72
CA LEU A 6 -15.07 -11.20 0.84
C LEU A 6 -13.54 -11.11 1.02
N LEU A 7 -12.96 -11.93 1.89
CA LEU A 7 -11.51 -11.94 2.10
C LEU A 7 -10.73 -12.40 0.86
N LYS A 8 -11.28 -13.34 0.09
CA LYS A 8 -10.68 -13.74 -1.20
C LYS A 8 -10.73 -12.61 -2.21
N LEU A 9 -11.85 -11.88 -2.30
CA LEU A 9 -11.99 -10.71 -3.16
C LEU A 9 -11.02 -9.60 -2.75
N LEU A 10 -10.94 -9.28 -1.46
CA LEU A 10 -10.02 -8.27 -0.95
C LEU A 10 -8.55 -8.61 -1.26
N LYS A 11 -8.14 -9.87 -1.10
CA LYS A 11 -6.79 -10.31 -1.45
C LYS A 11 -6.52 -10.23 -2.95
N LYS A 12 -7.51 -10.57 -3.78
CA LYS A 12 -7.43 -10.39 -5.24
C LYS A 12 -7.22 -8.91 -5.57
N ASP A 13 -7.95 -8.04 -4.89
CA ASP A 13 -7.94 -6.59 -5.04
C ASP A 13 -6.71 -5.90 -4.38
N GLY A 14 -5.61 -6.60 -4.08
CA GLY A 14 -4.42 -5.91 -3.56
C GLY A 14 -4.19 -5.96 -2.05
N TRP A 15 -5.21 -6.36 -1.28
CA TRP A 15 -5.20 -6.13 0.15
C TRP A 15 -4.61 -7.30 0.94
N GLU A 16 -3.59 -6.99 1.73
CA GLU A 16 -3.06 -7.91 2.73
C GLU A 16 -3.77 -7.74 4.06
N VAL A 17 -4.24 -8.85 4.64
CA VAL A 17 -4.75 -8.85 6.02
C VAL A 17 -3.55 -8.81 6.97
N THR A 18 -3.29 -7.66 7.57
CA THR A 18 -2.18 -7.47 8.52
C THR A 18 -2.55 -7.83 9.96
N ARG A 19 -3.84 -7.77 10.30
CA ARG A 19 -4.33 -8.16 11.64
C ARG A 19 -5.75 -8.69 11.59
N THR A 20 -6.02 -9.70 12.42
CA THR A 20 -7.35 -10.24 12.68
C THR A 20 -7.66 -10.19 14.17
N ARG A 21 -8.81 -9.62 14.55
CA ARG A 21 -9.32 -9.66 15.93
C ARG A 21 -10.83 -9.87 15.91
N GLY A 22 -11.29 -11.08 16.25
CA GLY A 22 -12.71 -11.44 16.12
C GLY A 22 -13.18 -11.30 14.67
N SER A 23 -14.19 -10.46 14.43
CA SER A 23 -14.69 -10.10 13.09
C SER A 23 -13.89 -8.97 12.42
N HIS A 24 -13.09 -8.21 13.17
CA HIS A 24 -12.31 -7.09 12.60
C HIS A 24 -11.11 -7.61 11.80
N ARG A 25 -10.84 -6.94 10.68
CA ARG A 25 -9.70 -7.18 9.79
C ARG A 25 -9.03 -5.86 9.50
N GLN A 26 -7.71 -5.81 9.65
CA GLN A 26 -6.90 -4.69 9.21
C GLN A 26 -6.26 -5.07 7.88
N LEU A 27 -6.42 -4.21 6.88
CA LEU A 27 -5.93 -4.43 5.53
C LEU A 27 -4.83 -3.43 5.21
N ALA A 28 -3.86 -3.81 4.39
CA ALA A 28 -2.78 -2.94 3.93
C ALA A 28 -2.48 -3.13 2.44
N HIS A 29 -1.96 -2.08 1.82
CA HIS A 29 -1.32 -2.09 0.51
C HIS A 29 0.17 -1.78 0.66
N ALA A 30 1.01 -2.39 -0.18
CA ALA A 30 2.42 -2.07 -0.23
C ALA A 30 2.61 -0.58 -0.56
N THR A 31 3.39 0.12 0.28
CA THR A 31 3.66 1.56 0.12
C THR A 31 5.15 1.77 0.22
N ILE A 32 5.74 2.40 -0.79
CA ILE A 32 7.16 2.77 -0.80
C ILE A 32 7.30 4.12 -0.13
N TYR A 33 8.33 4.26 0.71
CA TYR A 33 8.65 5.50 1.39
C TYR A 33 10.07 5.91 1.08
N GLU A 34 10.25 7.15 0.66
CA GLU A 34 11.57 7.68 0.34
C GLU A 34 11.86 8.88 1.24
N ARG A 35 13.10 8.98 1.67
CA ARG A 35 13.59 10.08 2.48
C ARG A 35 14.30 11.08 1.57
N GLY A 36 13.76 12.28 1.48
CA GLY A 36 14.45 13.43 0.89
C GLY A 36 15.33 14.14 1.91
N LYS A 37 16.08 15.16 1.46
CA LYS A 37 16.99 15.95 2.32
C LYS A 37 16.27 16.58 3.52
N HIS A 38 15.03 17.04 3.34
CA HIS A 38 14.26 17.78 4.35
C HIS A 38 12.80 17.29 4.48
N ASN A 39 12.46 16.18 3.84
CA ASN A 39 11.10 15.69 3.72
C ASN A 39 11.06 14.18 3.54
N TRP A 40 9.84 13.67 3.45
CA TRP A 40 9.52 12.31 3.05
C TRP A 40 8.54 12.35 1.88
N SER A 41 8.58 11.31 1.05
CA SER A 41 7.57 10.97 0.07
C SER A 41 7.06 9.55 0.32
N ALA A 42 5.86 9.28 -0.18
CA ALA A 42 5.35 7.93 -0.33
C ALA A 42 4.56 7.80 -1.62
N TYR A 43 4.55 6.59 -2.15
CA TYR A 43 3.70 6.22 -3.26
C TYR A 43 3.30 4.75 -3.17
N VAL A 44 2.16 4.41 -3.76
CA VAL A 44 1.66 3.04 -3.86
C VAL A 44 1.86 2.59 -5.31
N PRO A 45 2.83 1.70 -5.60
CA PRO A 45 3.10 1.28 -6.97
C PRO A 45 1.87 0.70 -7.68
N ASP A 46 1.07 -0.10 -6.97
CA ASP A 46 -0.12 -0.76 -7.50
C ASP A 46 -1.33 0.17 -7.62
N LEU A 47 -1.28 1.38 -7.04
CA LEU A 47 -2.33 2.39 -7.17
C LEU A 47 -1.74 3.68 -7.75
N PRO A 48 -1.45 3.73 -9.07
CA PRO A 48 -0.90 4.92 -9.71
C PRO A 48 -1.75 6.18 -9.42
N GLY A 49 -1.09 7.24 -8.95
CA GLY A 49 -1.73 8.48 -8.51
C GLY A 49 -1.94 8.59 -7.00
N CYS A 50 -1.81 7.49 -6.24
CA CYS A 50 -1.70 7.55 -4.78
C CYS A 50 -0.25 7.93 -4.40
N ILE A 51 -0.02 9.22 -4.26
CA ILE A 51 1.27 9.82 -3.86
C ILE A 51 1.07 10.81 -2.71
N ALA A 52 2.08 10.95 -1.85
CA ALA A 52 2.06 11.89 -0.75
C ALA A 52 3.46 12.45 -0.45
N THR A 53 3.53 13.68 0.04
CA THR A 53 4.76 14.28 0.57
C THR A 53 4.50 14.97 1.91
N GLY A 54 5.53 15.12 2.73
CA GLY A 54 5.40 15.70 4.06
C GLY A 54 6.73 15.87 4.78
N LYS A 55 6.76 16.65 5.86
CA LYS A 55 7.98 16.91 6.64
C LYS A 55 8.45 15.67 7.40
N THR A 56 7.51 14.80 7.78
CA THR A 56 7.80 13.60 8.59
C THR A 56 7.19 12.35 7.98
N ARG A 57 7.80 11.20 8.28
CA ARG A 57 7.30 9.89 7.89
C ARG A 57 5.85 9.63 8.33
N LYS A 58 5.49 10.10 9.54
CA LYS A 58 4.13 9.99 10.10
C LYS A 58 3.12 10.87 9.35
N GLN A 59 3.53 12.08 8.97
CA GLN A 59 2.68 12.97 8.17
C GLN A 59 2.38 12.35 6.81
N VAL A 60 3.42 11.87 6.12
CA VAL A 60 3.27 11.21 4.82
C VAL A 60 2.37 9.99 4.92
N GLU A 61 2.53 9.17 5.96
CA GLU A 61 1.67 7.99 6.18
C GLU A 61 0.19 8.35 6.36
N LYS A 62 -0.11 9.44 7.07
CA LYS A 62 -1.48 9.91 7.22
C LYS A 62 -2.07 10.29 5.86
N ILE A 63 -1.33 11.09 5.09
CA ILE A 63 -1.79 11.61 3.80
C ILE A 63 -1.95 10.47 2.79
N ILE A 64 -0.99 9.55 2.68
CA ILE A 64 -1.09 8.44 1.72
C ILE A 64 -2.24 7.50 2.07
N ARG A 65 -2.55 7.30 3.35
CA ARG A 65 -3.72 6.53 3.78
C ARG A 65 -5.03 7.16 3.29
N GLU A 66 -5.17 8.47 3.40
CA GLU A 66 -6.33 9.22 2.90
C GLU A 66 -6.41 9.15 1.36
N ALA A 67 -5.28 9.26 0.66
CA ALA A 67 -5.21 9.14 -0.80
C ALA A 67 -5.62 7.74 -1.30
N ILE A 68 -5.16 6.67 -0.63
CA ILE A 68 -5.54 5.28 -0.94
C ILE A 68 -7.05 5.09 -0.76
N GLN A 69 -7.60 5.55 0.38
CA GLN A 69 -9.03 5.42 0.66
C GLN A 69 -9.86 6.12 -0.43
N PHE A 70 -9.53 7.37 -0.73
CA PHE A 70 -10.24 8.16 -1.75
C PHE A 70 -10.16 7.50 -3.13
N HIS A 71 -8.97 7.02 -3.54
CA HIS A 71 -8.79 6.37 -4.83
C HIS A 71 -9.63 5.10 -4.98
N ILE A 72 -9.67 4.26 -3.94
CA ILE A 72 -10.42 3.01 -3.94
C ILE A 72 -11.93 3.25 -3.93
N GLU A 73 -12.40 4.26 -3.20
CA GLU A 73 -13.78 4.72 -3.29
C GLU A 73 -14.14 5.15 -4.72
N GLY A 74 -13.23 5.88 -5.39
CA GLY A 74 -13.39 6.28 -6.79
C GLY A 74 -13.46 5.11 -7.77
N LEU A 75 -12.57 4.11 -7.64
CA LEU A 75 -12.59 2.89 -8.48
C LEU A 75 -13.91 2.14 -8.31
N LYS A 76 -14.35 1.94 -7.06
CA LYS A 76 -15.62 1.27 -6.75
C LYS A 76 -16.83 2.01 -7.33
N ALA A 77 -16.85 3.33 -7.24
CA ALA A 77 -17.94 4.15 -7.79
C ALA A 77 -18.06 4.02 -9.32
N ARG A 78 -16.96 3.73 -10.03
CA ARG A 78 -16.94 3.49 -11.48
C ARG A 78 -17.07 2.03 -11.87
N GLY A 79 -17.18 1.11 -10.90
CA GLY A 79 -17.20 -0.33 -11.16
C GLY A 79 -15.86 -0.87 -11.67
N GLU A 80 -14.77 -0.14 -11.44
CA GLU A 80 -13.42 -0.56 -11.80
C GLU A 80 -12.82 -1.45 -10.69
N PRO A 81 -12.07 -2.50 -11.05
CA PRO A 81 -11.39 -3.33 -10.06
C PRO A 81 -10.27 -2.54 -9.38
N VAL A 82 -9.97 -2.89 -8.14
CA VAL A 82 -8.71 -2.46 -7.51
C VAL A 82 -7.58 -3.31 -8.10
N PRO A 83 -6.48 -2.71 -8.57
CA PRO A 83 -5.34 -3.47 -9.09
C PRO A 83 -4.83 -4.53 -8.11
N GLU A 84 -4.44 -5.69 -8.63
CA GLU A 84 -3.83 -6.76 -7.84
C GLU A 84 -2.45 -6.30 -7.33
N PRO A 85 -1.99 -6.76 -6.16
CA PRO A 85 -0.71 -6.33 -5.62
C PRO A 85 0.41 -7.00 -6.42
N SER A 86 1.39 -6.23 -6.89
CA SER A 86 2.46 -6.74 -7.76
C SER A 86 3.86 -6.60 -7.16
N ILE A 87 3.96 -6.05 -5.95
CA ILE A 87 5.23 -5.62 -5.38
C ILE A 87 5.83 -6.68 -4.47
N GLU A 88 7.06 -7.07 -4.81
CA GLU A 88 7.96 -7.82 -3.95
C GLU A 88 9.17 -6.97 -3.58
N ALA A 89 9.55 -6.96 -2.30
CA ALA A 89 10.74 -6.30 -1.82
C ALA A 89 11.80 -7.35 -1.46
N GLY A 90 13.01 -7.18 -1.98
CA GLY A 90 14.14 -8.07 -1.73
C GLY A 90 15.45 -7.30 -1.57
N MET A 91 16.44 -7.95 -0.98
CA MET A 91 17.82 -7.45 -0.93
C MET A 91 18.69 -8.34 -1.81
N VAL A 92 19.58 -7.73 -2.57
CA VAL A 92 20.60 -8.42 -3.37
C VAL A 92 21.96 -8.06 -2.81
N SER A 93 22.83 -9.04 -2.57
CA SER A 93 24.18 -8.82 -2.05
C SER A 93 25.18 -8.56 -3.19
N VAL A 94 26.18 -7.74 -2.90
CA VAL A 94 27.37 -7.55 -3.74
C VAL A 94 28.61 -7.89 -2.91
N ALA A 95 29.60 -8.52 -3.53
CA ALA A 95 30.89 -8.76 -2.90
C ALA A 95 31.86 -7.66 -3.34
N GLU A 96 32.53 -7.01 -2.38
CA GLU A 96 33.68 -6.15 -2.65
C GLU A 96 34.96 -6.88 -2.27
N ASN A 97 35.92 -6.91 -3.18
CA ASN A 97 37.29 -7.31 -2.85
C ASN A 97 37.96 -6.09 -2.23
N VAL A 98 38.29 -6.18 -0.94
CA VAL A 98 39.17 -5.21 -0.29
C VAL A 98 40.59 -5.77 -0.45
N ASP A 99 41.42 -5.10 -1.25
CA ASP A 99 42.86 -5.37 -1.35
C ASP A 99 43.59 -5.07 -0.04
#